data_AF-A0A5E4ETQ6-F1
#
_entry.id   AF-A0A5E4ETQ6-F1
#
_cell.length_a   1.000
_cell.length_b   1.000
_cell.length_c   1.000
_cell.angle_alpha   90.00
_cell.angle_beta   90.00
_cell.angle_gamma   90.00
#
_symmetry.space_group_name_H-M   'P 1'
#
loop_
_entity.id
_entity.type
_entity.pdbx_description
1 polymer ?
#
loop_
_entity_poly.entity_id
_entity_poly.type
_entity_poly.pdbx_seq_one_letter_code
_entity_poly.pdbx_strand_id
1 'polypeptide(L)'
;MQQKILVKVSMHCDKCRTKALKIAAAAHGVSKVSIEGADKDHIEVIGDGVDSVCLTRLLRKKLRSATIVKVEEVKEAKADTKEEKPTPPVQCISSASYCAPQCPSMYYGVVCEYPEPNNCSIM
;
A
#
# COMPACT_ATOMS: atom_id res chain seq x y z
N MET A 1 17.01 -1.10 11.81
CA MET A 1 16.31 -2.42 11.87
C MET A 1 15.82 -2.73 10.48
N GLN A 2 16.19 -3.87 9.91
CA GLN A 2 15.83 -4.17 8.52
C GLN A 2 14.36 -4.59 8.42
N GLN A 3 13.68 -4.14 7.37
CA GLN A 3 12.27 -4.40 7.10
C GLN A 3 12.12 -4.98 5.69
N LYS A 4 11.16 -5.90 5.54
CA LYS A 4 10.67 -6.42 4.26
C LYS A 4 9.22 -5.98 4.10
N ILE A 5 8.95 -5.24 3.04
CA ILE A 5 7.64 -4.67 2.74
C ILE A 5 7.16 -5.25 1.41
N LEU A 6 5.95 -5.79 1.40
CA LEU A 6 5.26 -6.23 0.19
C LEU A 6 4.13 -5.25 -0.15
N VAL A 7 4.22 -4.64 -1.33
CA VAL A 7 3.20 -3.72 -1.86
C VAL A 7 2.60 -4.28 -3.13
N LYS A 8 1.28 -4.48 -3.15
CA LYS A 8 0.54 -4.83 -4.36
C LYS A 8 0.31 -3.58 -5.20
N VAL A 9 0.68 -3.61 -6.48
CA VAL A 9 0.54 -2.54 -7.45
C VAL A 9 -0.03 -3.14 -8.73
N SER A 10 -1.10 -2.56 -9.25
CA SER A 10 -1.67 -3.02 -10.52
C SER A 10 -0.80 -2.54 -11.69
N MET A 11 -0.10 -3.46 -12.35
CA MET A 11 0.87 -3.12 -13.41
C MET A 11 0.66 -3.93 -14.68
N HIS A 12 -0.12 -3.38 -15.62
CA HIS A 12 -0.45 -4.09 -16.88
C HIS A 12 0.64 -4.05 -17.97
N CYS A 13 1.74 -3.30 -17.76
CA CYS A 13 2.71 -3.03 -18.81
C CYS A 13 4.16 -2.99 -18.30
N ASP A 14 5.14 -3.34 -19.14
CA ASP A 14 6.56 -3.32 -18.71
C ASP A 14 7.06 -1.92 -18.36
N LYS A 15 6.59 -0.90 -19.09
CA LYS A 15 6.87 0.51 -18.75
C LYS A 15 6.35 0.87 -17.34
N CYS A 16 5.24 0.27 -16.93
CA CYS A 16 4.62 0.45 -15.63
C CYS A 16 5.50 -0.20 -14.55
N ARG A 17 5.95 -1.45 -14.80
CA ARG A 17 6.87 -2.21 -13.93
C ARG A 17 8.20 -1.49 -13.73
N THR A 18 8.83 -1.02 -14.80
CA THR A 18 10.08 -0.27 -14.71
C THR A 18 9.90 1.04 -13.94
N LYS A 19 8.78 1.75 -14.11
CA LYS A 19 8.49 2.96 -13.32
C LYS A 19 8.32 2.63 -11.84
N ALA A 20 7.61 1.55 -11.51
CA ALA A 20 7.40 1.13 -10.14
C ALA A 20 8.72 0.77 -9.45
N LEU A 21 9.57 -0.02 -10.11
CA LEU A 21 10.91 -0.35 -9.64
C LEU A 21 11.76 0.90 -9.41
N LYS A 22 11.75 1.85 -10.35
CA LYS A 22 12.49 3.11 -10.21
C LYS A 22 12.04 3.92 -9.00
N ILE A 23 10.73 3.99 -8.74
CA ILE A 23 10.18 4.72 -7.58
C ILE A 23 10.56 4.02 -6.28
N ALA A 24 10.41 2.70 -6.21
CA ALA A 24 10.74 1.92 -5.03
C ALA A 24 12.25 1.98 -4.73
N ALA A 25 13.12 1.85 -5.74
CA ALA A 25 14.57 1.92 -5.57
C ALA A 25 15.07 3.32 -5.20
N ALA A 26 14.35 4.37 -5.58
CA ALA A 26 14.68 5.75 -5.21
C ALA A 26 14.22 6.15 -3.81
N ALA A 27 13.44 5.30 -3.13
CA ALA A 27 12.98 5.59 -1.77
C ALA A 27 14.13 5.51 -0.77
N HIS A 28 14.11 6.39 0.24
CA HIS A 28 15.14 6.42 1.27
C HIS A 28 15.13 5.12 2.10
N GLY A 29 16.31 4.63 2.45
CA GLY A 29 16.48 3.44 3.27
C GLY A 29 16.36 2.11 2.52
N VAL A 30 16.07 2.12 1.22
CA VAL A 30 15.91 0.92 0.41
C VAL A 30 17.27 0.32 0.05
N SER A 31 17.41 -0.98 0.27
CA SER A 31 18.60 -1.78 -0.04
C SER A 31 18.37 -2.71 -1.23
N LYS A 32 17.17 -3.31 -1.33
CA LYS A 32 16.81 -4.24 -2.40
C LYS A 32 15.35 -4.07 -2.81
N VAL A 33 15.08 -4.27 -4.10
CA VAL A 33 13.73 -4.24 -4.66
C VAL A 33 13.55 -5.39 -5.65
N SER A 34 12.45 -6.11 -5.53
CA SER A 34 12.05 -7.21 -6.42
C SER A 34 10.61 -7.00 -6.91
N ILE A 35 10.26 -7.60 -8.05
CA ILE A 35 8.86 -7.84 -8.41
C ILE A 35 8.58 -9.31 -8.18
N GLU A 36 7.51 -9.61 -7.44
CA GLU A 36 7.05 -10.96 -7.09
C GLU A 36 5.59 -11.19 -7.54
N GLY A 37 5.18 -12.47 -7.46
CA GLY A 37 3.85 -12.94 -7.82
C GLY A 37 3.72 -13.36 -9.28
N ALA A 38 2.83 -14.32 -9.55
CA ALA A 38 2.59 -14.86 -10.91
C ALA A 38 2.22 -13.75 -11.91
N ASP A 39 1.36 -12.82 -11.48
CA ASP A 39 0.91 -11.68 -12.29
C ASP A 39 1.92 -10.52 -12.34
N LYS A 40 3.04 -10.63 -11.60
CA LYS A 40 4.06 -9.58 -11.45
C LYS A 40 3.49 -8.27 -10.90
N ASP A 41 2.53 -8.38 -9.99
CA ASP A 41 1.80 -7.26 -9.38
C ASP A 41 2.26 -6.94 -7.94
N HIS A 42 3.25 -7.64 -7.39
CA HIS A 42 3.76 -7.36 -6.06
C HIS A 42 5.18 -6.80 -6.15
N ILE A 43 5.46 -5.77 -5.37
CA ILE A 43 6.79 -5.19 -5.21
C ILE A 43 7.26 -5.52 -3.81
N GLU A 44 8.36 -6.26 -3.75
CA GLU A 44 9.09 -6.52 -2.52
C GLU A 44 10.16 -5.45 -2.34
N VAL A 45 10.20 -4.84 -1.16
CA VAL A 45 11.17 -3.81 -0.79
C VAL A 45 11.83 -4.22 0.51
N ILE A 46 13.16 -4.30 0.50
CA ILE A 46 13.97 -4.61 1.69
C ILE A 46 14.85 -3.40 1.98
N GLY A 47 14.88 -2.94 3.23
CA GLY A 47 15.66 -1.78 3.62
C GLY A 47 15.63 -1.48 5.11
N ASP A 48 16.42 -0.50 5.55
CA ASP A 48 16.42 0.03 6.92
C ASP A 48 15.86 1.46 6.92
N GLY A 49 14.90 1.74 7.79
CA GLY A 49 14.25 3.06 7.87
C GLY A 49 13.39 3.39 6.65
N VAL A 50 12.79 2.38 6.01
CA VAL A 50 11.89 2.58 4.86
C VAL A 50 10.52 3.04 5.34
N ASP A 51 10.11 4.24 4.92
CA ASP A 51 8.75 4.73 5.15
C ASP A 51 7.77 4.05 4.17
N SER A 52 7.11 2.99 4.65
CA SER A 52 6.10 2.23 3.89
C SER A 52 4.92 3.10 3.41
N VAL A 53 4.52 4.11 4.17
CA VAL A 53 3.39 4.99 3.84
C VAL A 53 3.80 5.97 2.74
N CYS A 54 4.95 6.62 2.88
CA CYS A 54 5.46 7.53 1.86
C CYS A 54 5.74 6.79 0.55
N LEU A 55 6.37 5.61 0.61
CA LEU A 55 6.61 4.76 -0.55
C LEU A 55 5.30 4.41 -1.27
N THR A 56 4.30 3.95 -0.53
CA THR A 56 2.99 3.60 -1.11
C THR A 56 2.28 4.82 -1.68
N ARG A 57 2.39 5.99 -1.04
CA ARG A 57 1.85 7.25 -1.54
C ARG A 57 2.49 7.66 -2.86
N LEU A 58 3.81 7.53 -2.99
CA LEU A 58 4.54 7.82 -4.24
C LEU A 58 4.11 6.88 -5.37
N LEU A 59 3.96 5.58 -5.07
CA LEU A 59 3.46 4.60 -6.04
C LEU A 59 2.02 4.93 -6.47
N ARG A 60 1.10 5.23 -5.54
CA ARG A 60 -0.27 5.67 -5.89
C ARG A 60 -0.26 6.92 -6.76
N LYS A 61 0.59 7.89 -6.46
CA LYS A 61 0.69 9.14 -7.24
C LYS A 61 1.09 8.90 -8.69
N LYS A 62 1.95 7.91 -8.96
CA LYS A 62 2.52 7.67 -10.30
C LYS A 62 1.85 6.53 -11.07
N LEU A 63 1.29 5.55 -10.37
CA LEU A 63 0.74 4.30 -10.92
C LEU A 63 -0.76 4.12 -10.60
N ARG A 64 -1.38 5.08 -9.90
CA ARG A 64 -2.80 5.12 -9.49
C ARG A 64 -3.21 4.12 -8.41
N SER A 65 -2.67 2.91 -8.43
CA SER A 65 -3.03 1.86 -7.46
C SER A 65 -1.80 1.29 -6.77
N ALA A 66 -1.80 1.30 -5.43
CA ALA A 66 -0.83 0.57 -4.62
C ALA A 66 -1.42 0.28 -3.23
N THR A 67 -1.23 -0.92 -2.70
CA THR A 67 -1.73 -1.33 -1.38
C THR A 67 -0.65 -2.10 -0.65
N ILE A 68 -0.37 -1.71 0.58
CA ILE A 68 0.54 -2.45 1.45
C ILE A 68 -0.13 -3.78 1.81
N VAL A 69 0.53 -4.89 1.50
CA VAL A 69 0.06 -6.24 1.81
C VAL A 69 0.68 -6.72 3.12
N LYS A 70 1.99 -6.50 3.28
CA LYS A 70 2.74 -6.99 4.44
C LYS A 70 3.90 -6.07 4.76
N VAL A 71 4.19 -5.92 6.05
CA VAL A 71 5.41 -5.31 6.58
C VAL A 71 5.94 -6.26 7.63
N GLU A 72 7.17 -6.73 7.44
CA GLU A 72 7.85 -7.66 8.34
C GLU A 72 9.19 -7.08 8.74
N GLU A 73 9.59 -7.27 9.99
CA GLU A 73 10.94 -6.96 10.43
C GLU A 73 11.85 -8.14 10.13
N VAL A 74 12.90 -7.89 9.36
CA VAL A 74 13.96 -8.86 9.10
C VAL A 74 14.97 -8.74 10.23
N LYS A 75 14.90 -9.66 11.19
CA LYS A 75 16.01 -9.89 12.12
C LYS A 75 17.06 -10.69 11.37
N GLU A 76 18.29 -10.19 11.30
CA GLU A 76 19.42 -10.91 10.72
C GLU A 76 19.72 -12.18 11.54
N ALA A 77 18.96 -13.23 11.32
CA ALA A 77 19.33 -14.60 11.62
C ALA A 77 19.73 -15.25 10.30
N LYS A 78 20.96 -15.78 10.28
CA LYS A 78 21.59 -16.44 9.14
C LYS A 78 20.63 -17.39 8.42
N ALA A 79 20.67 -17.31 7.09
CA ALA A 79 20.19 -18.27 6.10
C ALA A 79 19.35 -19.45 6.62
N ASP A 80 18.05 -19.45 6.32
CA ASP A 80 17.30 -20.68 6.04
C ASP A 80 16.17 -20.38 5.05
N THR A 81 16.32 -20.97 3.87
CA THR A 81 15.23 -21.26 2.93
C THR A 81 14.11 -21.98 3.67
N LYS A 82 12.91 -21.41 3.76
CA LYS A 82 11.68 -22.16 4.05
C LYS A 82 10.50 -21.67 3.22
N GLU A 83 10.22 -22.52 2.23
CA GLU A 83 8.92 -22.94 1.71
C GLU A 83 7.67 -22.20 2.21
N GLU A 84 6.95 -21.70 1.22
CA GLU A 84 5.50 -21.70 1.09
C GLU A 84 4.81 -22.78 1.95
N LYS A 85 4.07 -22.34 2.98
CA LYS A 85 3.03 -23.14 3.61
C LYS A 85 1.66 -22.58 3.22
N PRO A 86 0.77 -23.36 2.59
CA PRO A 86 -0.59 -22.93 2.30
C PRO A 86 -1.35 -22.83 3.61
N THR A 87 -1.93 -21.66 3.89
CA THR A 87 -2.83 -21.49 5.03
C THR A 87 -4.21 -22.04 4.63
N PRO A 88 -4.77 -23.01 5.38
CA PRO A 88 -6.09 -23.56 5.10
C PRO A 88 -7.19 -22.50 5.36
N PRO A 89 -8.35 -22.62 4.68
CA PRO A 89 -9.43 -21.65 4.81
C PRO A 89 -10.08 -21.80 6.19
N VAL A 90 -9.95 -20.78 7.04
CA VAL A 90 -10.74 -20.71 8.28
C VAL A 90 -12.16 -20.29 7.89
N GLN A 91 -13.03 -21.29 7.73
CA GLN A 91 -14.47 -21.10 7.75
C GLN A 91 -14.91 -20.91 9.20
N CYS A 92 -15.50 -19.76 9.51
CA CYS A 92 -16.38 -19.63 10.68
C CYS A 92 -17.79 -19.38 10.17
N ILE A 93 -18.53 -20.47 10.03
CA ILE A 93 -19.98 -20.48 9.91
C ILE A 93 -20.52 -20.29 11.34
N SER A 94 -21.22 -19.19 11.59
CA SER A 94 -22.30 -19.22 12.57
C SER A 94 -23.46 -18.39 12.02
N SER A 95 -24.48 -19.14 11.66
CA SER A 95 -25.79 -18.69 11.20
C SER A 95 -26.54 -17.98 12.31
N ALA A 96 -26.97 -16.75 12.06
CA ALA A 96 -28.20 -16.22 12.64
C ALA A 96 -28.82 -15.21 11.67
N SER A 97 -29.96 -15.64 11.13
CA SER A 97 -30.96 -14.87 10.39
C SER A 97 -31.30 -13.53 11.05
N TYR A 98 -31.46 -12.47 10.25
CA TYR A 98 -32.65 -11.59 10.14
C TYR A 98 -32.29 -10.16 9.67
N CYS A 99 -32.79 -9.81 8.47
CA CYS A 99 -33.35 -8.52 8.00
C CYS A 99 -32.54 -7.18 8.03
N ALA A 100 -32.61 -6.43 6.92
CA ALA A 100 -31.88 -5.19 6.53
C ALA A 100 -32.50 -3.87 7.11
N PRO A 101 -32.16 -2.60 6.69
CA PRO A 101 -31.03 -2.01 5.91
C PRO A 101 -30.40 -0.71 6.53
N GLN A 102 -29.43 -0.11 5.82
CA GLN A 102 -28.86 1.26 5.92
C GLN A 102 -27.66 1.49 6.86
N CYS A 103 -26.51 1.89 6.29
CA CYS A 103 -25.70 3.05 6.73
C CYS A 103 -24.70 3.50 5.62
N PRO A 104 -24.54 4.80 5.33
CA PRO A 104 -23.85 5.32 4.14
C PRO A 104 -22.34 5.58 4.33
N SER A 105 -21.64 5.68 3.19
CA SER A 105 -20.24 6.05 2.99
C SER A 105 -19.83 7.36 3.69
N MET A 106 -18.94 7.30 4.68
CA MET A 106 -18.32 8.47 5.32
C MET A 106 -17.27 9.11 4.40
N TYR A 107 -17.69 10.15 3.69
CA TYR A 107 -16.81 11.07 2.96
C TYR A 107 -16.20 12.06 3.97
N TYR A 108 -14.93 11.86 4.35
CA TYR A 108 -14.21 12.82 5.20
C TYR A 108 -13.85 14.06 4.37
N GLY A 109 -14.62 15.14 4.57
CA GLY A 109 -14.28 16.49 4.10
C GLY A 109 -13.21 17.10 5.01
N VAL A 110 -12.05 17.41 4.43
CA VAL A 110 -11.09 18.33 5.06
C VAL A 110 -11.57 19.74 4.75
N VAL A 111 -12.14 20.40 5.75
CA VAL A 111 -12.48 21.82 5.71
C VAL A 111 -11.18 22.61 5.81
N CYS A 112 -10.69 23.14 4.69
CA CYS A 112 -9.73 24.23 4.71
C CYS A 112 -10.53 25.53 4.89
N GLU A 113 -10.59 26.02 6.13
CA GLU A 113 -11.20 27.31 6.47
C GLU A 113 -10.36 28.44 5.85
N TYR A 114 -10.86 29.03 4.76
CA TYR A 114 -10.29 30.23 4.17
C TYR A 114 -10.97 31.43 4.86
N PRO A 115 -10.24 32.31 5.57
CA PRO A 115 -10.84 33.52 6.12
C PRO A 115 -11.26 34.44 4.96
N GLU A 116 -12.57 34.72 4.89
CA GLU A 116 -13.19 35.61 3.92
C GLU A 116 -12.66 37.05 4.05
N PRO A 117 -12.28 37.73 2.96
CA PRO A 117 -12.23 39.19 2.95
C PRO A 117 -13.65 39.73 2.77
N ASN A 118 -14.14 40.31 3.85
CA ASN A 118 -15.43 40.99 3.97
C ASN A 118 -15.56 42.18 3.00
N ASN A 119 -16.79 42.32 2.48
CA ASN A 119 -17.51 43.54 2.12
C ASN A 119 -17.04 44.37 0.92
N CYS A 120 -17.90 44.46 -0.11
CA CYS A 120 -18.73 45.66 -0.32
C CYS A 120 -19.45 45.59 -1.67
N SER A 121 -20.77 45.38 -1.61
CA SER A 121 -21.74 45.83 -2.61
C SER A 121 -21.78 47.36 -2.67
N ILE A 122 -21.77 47.96 -3.86
CA ILE A 122 -22.50 49.20 -4.23
C ILE A 122 -22.50 49.37 -5.77
N MET A 123 -23.73 49.45 -6.29
CA MET A 123 -24.26 49.95 -7.58
C MET A 123 -23.68 49.45 -8.90
#